data_AF-A0A6B0HLK9-F1
#
_entry.id   AF-A0A6B0HLK9-F1
#
_cell.length_a   1.000
_cell.length_b   1.000
_cell.length_c   1.000
_cell.angle_alpha   90.00
_cell.angle_beta   90.00
_cell.angle_gamma   90.00
#
_symmetry.space_group_name_H-M   'P 1'
#
loop_
_entity.id
_entity.type
_entity.pdbx_description
1 polymer ?
#
loop_
_entity_poly.entity_id
_entity_poly.type
_entity_poly.pdbx_seq_one_letter_code
_entity_poly.pdbx_strand_id
1 'polypeptide(L)'
;MTGPYAEHSLVLEIETGTTDQFLRIEPDRPDGDYWLHQLAELDPTLDRDDLIDRYALPPTNEYEVHLVTVPPGESLQIGDVAGTDDRTGGGDLVELLERDSVPDAWIDETTTLEAFLG
;
A
#
# COMPACT_ATOMS: atom_id res chain seq x y z
N MET A 1 12.22 12.12 12.23
CA MET A 1 11.92 10.87 11.52
C MET A 1 10.76 11.20 10.62
N THR A 2 10.96 11.13 9.31
CA THR A 2 9.88 11.31 8.33
C THR A 2 8.96 10.10 8.46
N GLY A 3 7.66 10.33 8.60
CA GLY A 3 6.68 9.26 8.72
C GLY A 3 6.47 8.50 7.41
N PRO A 4 5.47 7.59 7.36
CA PRO A 4 5.11 6.86 6.15
C PRO A 4 4.62 7.77 5.02
N TYR A 5 4.07 8.93 5.39
CA TYR A 5 3.45 9.87 4.48
C TYR A 5 4.40 10.97 4.05
N ALA A 6 4.29 11.38 2.79
CA ALA A 6 5.03 12.51 2.24
C ALA A 6 4.74 13.80 3.03
N GLU A 7 5.74 14.67 3.20
CA GLU A 7 5.62 15.89 4.03
C GLU A 7 4.51 16.86 3.60
N HIS A 8 4.12 16.81 2.32
CA HIS A 8 3.07 17.65 1.74
C HIS A 8 1.74 16.91 1.57
N SER A 9 1.66 15.66 2.00
CA SER A 9 0.44 14.87 1.87
C SER A 9 -0.62 15.34 2.85
N LEU A 10 -1.87 15.39 2.36
CA LEU A 10 -3.03 15.53 3.22
C LEU A 10 -3.38 14.15 3.77
N VAL A 11 -3.11 13.96 5.05
CA VAL A 11 -3.41 12.71 5.73
C VAL A 11 -4.84 12.76 6.30
N LEU A 12 -5.66 11.78 5.92
CA LEU A 12 -7.06 11.67 6.29
C LEU A 12 -7.30 10.40 7.11
N GLU A 13 -7.97 10.55 8.26
CA GLU A 13 -8.49 9.41 9.01
C GLU A 13 -9.94 9.13 8.59
N ILE A 14 -10.24 7.87 8.29
CA ILE A 14 -11.58 7.41 7.92
C ILE A 14 -11.93 6.11 8.63
N GLU A 15 -13.22 5.79 8.68
CA GLU A 15 -13.72 4.46 9.07
C GLU A 15 -14.37 3.80 7.85
N THR A 16 -14.06 2.54 7.57
CA THR A 16 -14.65 1.81 6.44
C THR A 16 -16.16 1.64 6.63
N GLY A 17 -16.96 2.24 5.75
CA GLY A 17 -18.42 2.09 5.78
C GLY A 17 -18.91 0.82 5.08
N THR A 18 -18.08 0.23 4.24
CA THR A 18 -18.34 -0.95 3.41
C THR A 18 -17.15 -1.90 3.43
N THR A 19 -17.31 -3.04 2.78
CA THR A 19 -16.20 -3.91 2.44
C THR A 19 -15.45 -3.31 1.25
N ASP A 20 -14.15 -3.10 1.40
CA ASP A 20 -13.30 -2.48 0.38
C ASP A 20 -12.07 -3.34 0.09
N GLN A 21 -11.64 -3.38 -1.17
CA GLN A 21 -10.48 -4.16 -1.62
C GLN A 21 -9.25 -3.28 -1.79
N PHE A 22 -8.13 -3.78 -1.29
CA PHE A 22 -6.84 -3.12 -1.31
C PHE A 22 -5.76 -4.07 -1.81
N LEU A 23 -4.68 -3.49 -2.29
CA LEU A 23 -3.46 -4.18 -2.63
C LEU A 23 -2.47 -4.03 -1.46
N ARG A 24 -1.84 -5.12 -1.03
CA ARG A 24 -0.69 -5.07 -0.11
C ARG A 24 0.57 -5.41 -0.89
N ILE A 25 1.55 -4.52 -0.82
CA ILE A 25 2.93 -4.77 -1.23
C ILE A 25 3.81 -4.31 -0.08
N GLU A 26 4.78 -5.11 0.32
CA GLU A 26 5.68 -4.78 1.43
C GLU A 26 6.50 -3.51 1.07
N PRO A 27 6.36 -2.39 1.82
CA PRO A 27 7.10 -1.17 1.53
C PRO A 27 8.51 -1.19 2.12
N ASP A 28 9.40 -0.31 1.64
CA ASP A 28 10.78 -0.23 2.17
C ASP A 28 10.80 0.37 3.56
N ARG A 29 9.97 1.40 3.81
CA ARG A 29 9.81 2.08 5.11
C ARG A 29 8.49 2.83 5.25
N PRO A 30 8.02 3.02 6.51
CA PRO A 30 8.45 2.30 7.70
C PRO A 30 8.00 0.83 7.66
N ASP A 31 8.80 -0.06 8.24
CA ASP A 31 8.49 -1.50 8.34
C ASP A 31 7.09 -1.69 8.94
N GLY A 32 6.22 -2.43 8.24
CA GLY A 32 4.86 -2.67 8.69
C GLY A 32 4.08 -3.58 7.76
N ASP A 33 3.37 -4.55 8.34
CA ASP A 33 2.52 -5.47 7.59
C ASP A 33 1.09 -4.95 7.39
N TYR A 34 0.85 -3.70 7.75
CA TYR A 34 -0.46 -3.04 7.80
C TYR A 34 -0.65 -1.98 6.72
N TRP A 35 0.34 -1.81 5.85
CA TRP A 35 0.29 -0.90 4.70
C TRP A 35 -0.48 -1.52 3.54
N LEU A 36 -1.37 -0.71 2.98
CA LEU A 36 -2.27 -1.06 1.91
C LEU A 36 -2.25 0.06 0.86
N HIS A 37 -2.65 -0.29 -0.36
CA HIS A 37 -2.83 0.61 -1.48
C HIS A 37 -4.23 0.41 -2.06
N GLN A 38 -4.90 1.50 -2.42
CA GLN A 38 -6.19 1.49 -3.08
C GLN A 38 -6.04 0.87 -4.46
N LEU A 39 -6.66 -0.29 -4.65
CA LEU A 39 -6.63 -0.98 -5.93
C LEU A 39 -7.17 -0.11 -7.08
N ALA A 40 -8.13 0.77 -6.79
CA ALA A 40 -8.74 1.66 -7.76
C ALA A 40 -7.83 2.81 -8.24
N GLU A 41 -6.83 3.20 -7.44
CA GLU A 41 -5.87 4.26 -7.75
C GLU A 41 -4.62 3.73 -8.47
N LEU A 42 -4.48 2.41 -8.53
CA LEU A 42 -3.38 1.77 -9.25
C LEU A 42 -3.55 1.99 -10.75
N ASP A 43 -2.66 2.80 -11.33
CA ASP A 43 -2.63 3.04 -12.77
C ASP A 43 -2.12 1.77 -13.49
N PRO A 44 -2.98 1.09 -14.28
CA PRO A 44 -2.64 -0.17 -14.94
C PRO A 44 -1.68 0.00 -16.13
N THR A 45 -1.32 1.25 -16.47
CA THR A 45 -0.36 1.56 -17.53
C THR A 45 1.07 1.67 -17.04
N LEU A 46 1.28 1.73 -15.71
CA LEU A 46 2.61 1.76 -15.13
C LEU A 46 3.31 0.41 -15.37
N ASP A 47 4.55 0.48 -15.81
CA ASP A 47 5.40 -0.69 -15.80
C ASP A 47 5.91 -0.98 -14.38
N ARG A 48 6.63 -2.08 -14.25
CA ARG A 48 7.18 -2.52 -12.97
C ARG A 48 8.06 -1.45 -12.31
N ASP A 49 8.92 -0.79 -13.07
CA ASP A 49 9.91 0.14 -12.51
C ASP A 49 9.22 1.44 -12.06
N ASP A 50 8.24 1.93 -12.82
CA ASP A 50 7.43 3.09 -12.44
C ASP A 50 6.60 2.81 -11.18
N LEU A 51 6.06 1.59 -11.03
CA LEU A 51 5.30 1.19 -9.83
C LEU A 51 6.22 1.11 -8.60
N ILE A 52 7.41 0.55 -8.78
CA ILE A 52 8.49 0.49 -7.78
C ILE A 52 8.90 1.88 -7.30
N ASP A 53 9.04 2.85 -8.21
CA ASP A 53 9.36 4.25 -7.87
C ASP A 53 8.20 4.97 -7.18
N ARG A 54 6.99 4.86 -7.74
CA ARG A 54 5.77 5.52 -7.25
C ARG A 54 5.40 5.09 -5.82
N TYR A 55 5.51 3.80 -5.52
CA TYR A 55 5.16 3.28 -4.19
C TYR A 55 6.36 3.13 -3.27
N ALA A 56 7.54 3.64 -3.67
CA ALA A 56 8.77 3.60 -2.90
C ALA A 56 9.07 2.22 -2.26
N LEU A 57 8.87 1.15 -3.03
CA LEU A 57 9.02 -0.24 -2.58
C LEU A 57 10.49 -0.56 -2.16
N PRO A 58 10.82 -1.71 -1.55
CA PRO A 58 12.21 -2.06 -1.27
C PRO A 58 12.92 -2.59 -2.53
N PRO A 59 14.25 -2.49 -2.70
CA PRO A 59 14.94 -3.05 -3.86
C PRO A 59 15.02 -4.59 -3.77
N THR A 60 14.03 -5.30 -4.31
CA THR A 60 13.98 -6.77 -4.39
C THR A 60 13.79 -7.28 -5.82
N ASN A 61 14.23 -8.51 -6.07
CA ASN A 61 14.09 -9.19 -7.36
C ASN A 61 12.66 -9.64 -7.64
N GLU A 62 11.87 -9.87 -6.60
CA GLU A 62 10.47 -10.32 -6.66
C GLU A 62 9.70 -9.67 -5.51
N TYR A 63 8.51 -9.16 -5.83
CA TYR A 63 7.60 -8.55 -4.85
C TYR A 63 6.40 -9.47 -4.72
N GLU A 64 6.12 -9.92 -3.50
CA GLU A 64 4.86 -10.56 -3.19
C GLU A 64 3.77 -9.50 -3.09
N VAL A 65 2.62 -9.81 -3.67
CA VAL A 65 1.46 -8.94 -3.75
C VAL A 65 0.27 -9.70 -3.21
N HIS A 66 -0.45 -9.10 -2.26
CA HIS A 66 -1.67 -9.67 -1.73
C HIS A 66 -2.87 -8.81 -2.09
N LEU A 67 -3.95 -9.45 -2.50
CA LEU A 67 -5.25 -8.82 -2.58
C LEU A 67 -5.92 -8.97 -1.21
N VAL A 68 -6.27 -7.85 -0.58
CA VAL A 68 -6.80 -7.79 0.78
C VAL A 68 -8.19 -7.19 0.78
N THR A 69 -9.15 -7.91 1.35
CA THR A 69 -10.51 -7.40 1.58
C THR A 69 -10.67 -6.95 3.03
N VAL A 70 -10.76 -5.63 3.23
CA VAL A 70 -10.96 -5.02 4.54
C VAL A 70 -12.46 -4.93 4.85
N PRO A 71 -12.94 -5.45 5.99
CA PRO A 71 -14.34 -5.36 6.39
C PRO A 71 -14.75 -3.92 6.79
N PRO A 72 -16.06 -3.63 6.87
CA PRO A 72 -16.53 -2.37 7.42
C PRO A 72 -16.22 -2.26 8.93
N GLY A 73 -16.07 -1.02 9.40
CA GLY A 73 -15.81 -0.66 10.80
C GLY A 73 -14.34 -0.62 11.19
N GLU A 74 -13.42 -0.65 10.22
CA GLU A 74 -11.98 -0.56 10.45
C GLU A 74 -11.51 0.88 10.27
N SER A 75 -10.66 1.35 11.18
CA SER A 75 -10.08 2.70 11.13
C SER A 75 -8.85 2.72 10.24
N LEU A 76 -8.87 3.60 9.23
CA LEU A 76 -7.82 3.76 8.24
C LEU A 76 -7.24 5.17 8.27
N GLN A 77 -5.98 5.29 7.90
CA GLN A 77 -5.36 6.56 7.56
C GLN A 77 -4.87 6.54 6.12
N ILE A 78 -5.23 7.55 5.34
CA ILE A 78 -4.94 7.62 3.91
C ILE A 78 -4.13 8.86 3.61
N GLY A 79 -3.13 8.72 2.75
CA GLY A 79 -2.31 9.81 2.24
C GLY A 79 -1.39 9.30 1.13
N ASP A 80 -0.34 10.04 0.85
CA ASP A 80 0.64 9.70 -0.19
C ASP A 80 1.91 9.12 0.45
N VAL A 81 2.43 8.04 -0.11
CA VAL A 81 3.69 7.41 0.27
C VAL A 81 4.82 8.44 0.23
N ALA A 82 5.60 8.51 1.31
CA ALA A 82 6.84 9.28 1.32
C ALA A 82 7.87 8.68 0.34
N GLY A 83 8.52 9.54 -0.44
CA GLY A 83 9.69 9.14 -1.21
C GLY A 83 10.85 8.69 -0.31
N THR A 84 11.76 7.90 -0.87
CA THR A 84 13.02 7.49 -0.24
C THR A 84 14.19 8.18 -0.95
N ASP A 85 15.43 7.91 -0.50
CA ASP A 85 16.63 8.51 -1.10
C ASP A 85 16.78 8.18 -2.60
N ASP A 86 16.26 7.02 -3.04
CA ASP A 86 16.39 6.52 -4.41
C ASP A 86 15.06 6.48 -5.19
N ARG A 87 13.93 6.87 -4.58
CA ARG A 87 12.59 6.73 -5.18
C ARG A 87 11.68 7.90 -4.88
N THR A 88 10.88 8.29 -5.86
CA THR A 88 10.03 9.48 -5.79
C THR A 88 8.91 9.36 -4.75
N GLY A 89 8.31 8.18 -4.60
CA GLY A 89 7.09 8.02 -3.81
C GLY A 89 5.88 8.72 -4.46
N GLY A 90 4.88 9.06 -3.65
CA GLY A 90 3.67 9.76 -4.10
C GLY A 90 2.57 8.86 -4.67
N GLY A 91 2.72 7.53 -4.60
CA GLY A 91 1.60 6.59 -4.65
C GLY A 91 0.71 6.76 -3.43
N ASP A 92 -0.51 6.22 -3.48
CA ASP A 92 -1.37 6.24 -2.31
C ASP A 92 -0.87 5.26 -1.24
N LEU A 93 -1.15 5.58 0.02
CA LEU A 93 -0.83 4.77 1.18
C LEU A 93 -2.02 4.74 2.12
N VAL A 94 -2.38 3.54 2.53
CA VAL A 94 -3.45 3.26 3.48
C VAL A 94 -2.85 2.52 4.66
N GLU A 95 -3.05 3.05 5.86
CA GLU A 95 -2.65 2.48 7.14
C GLU A 95 -3.85 1.89 7.86
N LEU A 96 -3.73 0.69 8.43
CA LEU A 96 -4.68 0.19 9.42
C LEU A 96 -4.28 0.71 10.81
N LEU A 97 -5.05 1.65 11.39
CA LEU A 97 -4.67 2.33 12.62
C LEU A 97 -4.79 1.48 13.89
N GLU A 98 -5.73 0.53 13.91
CA GLU A 98 -6.01 -0.31 15.09
C GLU A 98 -5.33 -1.68 15.01
N ARG A 99 -4.41 -1.88 14.05
CA ARG A 99 -3.79 -3.17 13.77
C ARG A 99 -2.31 -3.05 13.50
N ASP A 100 -1.55 -3.99 14.06
CA ASP A 100 -0.11 -4.12 13.79
C ASP A 100 0.18 -4.89 12.49
N SER A 101 -0.81 -5.57 11.91
CA SER A 101 -0.68 -6.32 10.66
C SER A 101 -2.04 -6.57 9.99
N VAL A 102 -2.04 -6.80 8.67
CA VAL A 102 -3.20 -7.33 7.95
C VAL A 102 -3.49 -8.76 8.43
N PRO A 103 -4.72 -9.09 8.86
CA PRO A 103 -5.11 -10.46 9.20
C PRO A 103 -5.12 -11.39 7.97
N ASP A 104 -4.55 -12.60 8.11
CA ASP A 104 -4.55 -13.61 7.03
C ASP A 104 -5.95 -13.93 6.49
N ALA A 105 -6.98 -13.83 7.34
CA ALA A 105 -8.37 -14.07 6.95
C ALA A 105 -8.94 -13.02 5.97
N TRP A 106 -8.25 -11.90 5.78
CA TRP A 106 -8.61 -10.85 4.83
C TRP A 106 -7.87 -10.98 3.50
N ILE A 107 -6.86 -11.85 3.43
CA ILE A 107 -6.08 -12.08 2.21
C ILE A 107 -6.86 -13.03 1.30
N ASP A 108 -7.35 -12.50 0.19
CA ASP A 108 -8.09 -13.28 -0.81
C ASP A 108 -7.15 -14.03 -1.76
N GLU A 109 -6.06 -13.37 -2.14
CA GLU A 109 -5.11 -13.86 -3.14
C GLU A 109 -3.70 -13.43 -2.77
N THR A 110 -2.72 -14.26 -3.11
CA THR A 110 -1.28 -13.95 -3.02
C THR A 110 -0.63 -14.32 -4.34
N THR A 111 0.07 -13.36 -4.93
CA THR A 111 0.72 -13.48 -6.24
C THR A 111 2.02 -12.67 -6.25
N THR A 112 2.69 -12.59 -7.40
CA THR A 112 3.86 -11.71 -7.59
C THR A 112 3.45 -10.45 -8.33
N LEU A 113 4.21 -9.37 -8.16
CA LEU A 113 3.98 -8.12 -8.89
C LEU A 113 4.04 -8.33 -10.41
N GLU A 114 4.95 -9.19 -10.88
CA GLU A 114 5.06 -9.53 -12.30
C GLU A 114 3.78 -10.21 -12.81
N ALA A 115 3.29 -11.22 -12.10
CA ALA A 115 2.06 -11.92 -12.49
C ALA A 115 0.81 -11.05 -12.35
N PHE A 116 0.81 -10.10 -11.41
CA PHE A 116 -0.28 -9.14 -11.22
C PHE A 116 -0.36 -8.11 -12.36
N LEU A 117 0.78 -7.68 -12.90
CA LEU A 117 0.83 -6.72 -14.01
C LEU A 117 0.57 -7.35 -15.40
N GLY A 118 0.83 -8.65 -15.57
CA GLY A 118 0.47 -9.42 -16.78
C GLY A 118 1.65 -9.92 -17.60
#